data_AF-A0A843BAI0-F1
#
_entry.id   AF-A0A843BAI0-F1
#
_cell.length_a   1.000
_cell.length_b   1.000
_cell.length_c   1.000
_cell.angle_alpha   90.00
_cell.angle_beta   90.00
_cell.angle_gamma   90.00
#
_symmetry.space_group_name_H-M   'P 1'
#
loop_
_entity.id
_entity.type
_entity.pdbx_description
1 polymer ?
#
loop_
_entity_poly.entity_id
_entity_poly.type
_entity_poly.pdbx_seq_one_letter_code
_entity_poly.pdbx_strand_id
1 'polypeptide(L)' 'MTQPIAHAELIASYRKVAAEAAKKAELIKASAGKGPRTIATVTETANKAARRRDVLANKLAKLGVVLAD' A
#
# COMPACT_ATOMS: atom_id res chain seq x y z
N MET A 1 6.37 -3.75 -28.60
CA MET A 1 5.26 -4.31 -27.79
C MET A 1 5.85 -5.00 -26.56
N THR A 2 5.87 -4.35 -25.40
CA THR A 2 6.42 -4.88 -24.11
C THR A 2 5.47 -4.71 -22.92
N GLN A 3 4.22 -4.34 -23.20
CA GLN A 3 3.24 -3.95 -22.18
C GLN A 3 2.85 -5.06 -21.16
N PRO A 4 2.75 -6.36 -21.51
CA PRO A 4 2.27 -7.37 -20.56
C PRO A 4 3.16 -7.53 -19.31
N ILE A 5 4.49 -7.47 -19.47
CA ILE A 5 5.45 -7.67 -18.39
C ILE A 5 5.43 -6.49 -17.41
N ALA A 6 5.35 -5.26 -17.94
CA ALA A 6 5.26 -4.05 -17.13
C ALA A 6 3.99 -4.02 -16.27
N HIS A 7 2.89 -4.58 -16.75
CA HIS A 7 1.64 -4.67 -15.98
C HIS A 7 1.78 -5.71 -14.85
N ALA A 8 2.38 -6.87 -15.12
CA ALA A 8 2.64 -7.89 -14.10
C ALA A 8 3.54 -7.38 -12.95
N GLU A 9 4.63 -6.67 -13.27
CA GLU A 9 5.50 -6.05 -12.26
C GLU A 9 4.79 -4.95 -11.46
N LEU A 10 3.93 -4.17 -12.10
CA LEU A 10 3.17 -3.11 -11.44
C LEU A 10 2.11 -3.69 -10.48
N ILE A 11 1.45 -4.80 -10.87
CA ILE A 11 0.54 -5.57 -10.00
C ILE A 11 1.30 -6.19 -8.82
N ALA A 12 2.46 -6.81 -9.07
CA ALA A 12 3.29 -7.38 -8.01
C ALA A 12 3.75 -6.31 -7.01
N SER A 13 4.16 -5.14 -7.53
CA SER A 13 4.50 -3.98 -6.71
C SER A 13 3.31 -3.47 -5.90
N TYR A 14 2.13 -3.39 -6.50
CA TYR A 14 0.89 -3.02 -5.80
C TYR A 14 0.61 -3.98 -4.65
N ARG A 15 0.64 -5.30 -4.89
CA ARG A 15 0.41 -6.33 -3.86
C ARG A 15 1.41 -6.22 -2.71
N LYS A 16 2.69 -5.99 -3.02
CA LYS A 16 3.74 -5.79 -2.01
C LYS A 16 3.47 -4.56 -1.15
N VAL A 17 3.08 -3.44 -1.77
CA VAL A 17 2.74 -2.21 -1.04
C VAL A 17 1.45 -2.37 -0.23
N ALA A 18 0.46 -3.11 -0.73
CA ALA A 18 -0.77 -3.42 0.00
C ALA A 18 -0.48 -4.29 1.24
N ALA A 19 0.35 -5.32 1.11
CA ALA A 19 0.78 -6.15 2.24
C ALA A 19 1.57 -5.34 3.29
N GLU A 20 2.46 -4.45 2.85
CA GLU A 20 3.19 -3.53 3.72
C GLU A 20 2.26 -2.55 4.46
N ALA A 21 1.22 -2.04 3.77
CA ALA A 21 0.22 -1.18 4.39
C ALA A 21 -0.62 -1.93 5.44
N ALA A 22 -1.03 -3.17 5.14
CA ALA A 22 -1.74 -4.03 6.08
C ALA A 22 -0.89 -4.33 7.33
N LYS A 23 0.38 -4.72 7.13
CA LYS A 23 1.33 -4.98 8.23
C LYS A 23 1.56 -3.74 9.10
N LYS A 24 1.66 -2.56 8.49
CA LYS A 24 1.78 -1.28 9.23
C LYS A 24 0.50 -0.94 9.98
N ALA A 25 -0.67 -1.22 9.42
CA ALA A 25 -1.95 -1.03 10.09
C ALA A 25 -2.11 -1.97 11.31
N GLU A 26 -1.67 -3.22 11.20
CA GLU A 26 -1.58 -4.12 12.35
C GLU A 26 -0.60 -3.61 13.40
N LEU A 27 0.53 -3.03 12.98
CA LEU A 27 1.50 -2.41 13.89
C LEU A 27 0.90 -1.22 14.66
N ILE A 28 -0.04 -0.47 14.07
CA ILE A 28 -0.81 0.56 14.78
C ILE A 28 -1.65 -0.09 15.89
N LYS A 29 -2.40 -1.14 15.57
CA LYS A 29 -3.23 -1.87 16.55
C LYS A 29 -2.38 -2.45 17.67
N ALA A 30 -1.23 -3.05 17.34
CA ALA A 30 -0.29 -3.58 18.33
C ALA A 30 0.40 -2.46 19.15
N SER A 31 0.50 -1.26 18.59
CA SER A 31 1.02 -0.07 19.28
C SER A 31 -0.07 0.71 20.02
N ALA A 32 -1.32 0.23 20.07
CA ALA A 32 -2.39 0.92 20.80
C ALA A 32 -2.13 1.02 22.31
N GLY A 33 -1.32 0.11 22.88
CA GLY A 33 -0.81 0.20 24.25
C GLY A 33 0.46 1.05 24.41
N LYS A 34 1.03 1.59 23.33
CA LYS A 34 2.21 2.47 23.35
C LYS A 34 1.75 3.93 23.39
N GLY A 35 2.55 4.81 23.99
CA GLY A 35 2.18 6.22 24.19
C GLY A 35 1.76 6.95 22.90
N PRO A 36 1.00 8.06 23.02
CA PRO A 36 0.32 8.72 21.89
C PRO A 36 1.26 9.15 20.76
N ARG A 37 2.51 9.50 21.09
CA ARG A 37 3.54 9.86 20.10
C ARG A 37 3.91 8.67 19.20
N THR A 38 3.98 7.46 19.74
CA THR A 38 4.24 6.26 18.95
C THR A 38 3.07 6.01 18.01
N ILE A 39 1.84 6.07 18.51
CA ILE A 39 0.60 5.89 17.73
C ILE A 39 0.54 6.87 16.55
N ALA A 40 0.84 8.15 16.78
CA ALA A 40 0.88 9.17 15.73
C ALA A 40 1.90 8.83 14.62
N THR A 41 3.13 8.45 15.00
CA THR A 41 4.18 8.08 14.05
C THR A 41 3.83 6.84 13.22
N VAL A 42 3.29 5.79 13.85
CA VAL A 42 2.89 4.57 13.13
C VAL A 42 1.67 4.83 12.24
N THR A 43 0.76 5.71 12.67
CA THR A 43 -0.40 6.15 11.89
C THR A 43 0.04 6.92 10.65
N GLU A 44 0.92 7.92 10.77
CA GLU A 44 1.47 8.63 9.61
C GLU A 44 2.19 7.69 8.64
N THR A 45 2.94 6.72 9.17
CA THR A 45 3.67 5.74 8.37
C THR A 45 2.73 4.82 7.59
N ALA A 46 1.64 4.35 8.20
CA ALA A 46 0.62 3.58 7.50
C ALA A 46 -0.13 4.44 6.48
N ASN A 47 -0.41 5.70 6.81
CA ASN A 47 -1.11 6.61 5.90
C ASN A 47 -0.25 6.92 4.65
N LYS A 48 1.07 7.08 4.81
CA LYS A 48 2.01 7.15 3.68
C LYS A 48 2.00 5.88 2.84
N ALA A 49 1.97 4.70 3.46
CA ALA A 49 1.90 3.43 2.75
C ALA A 49 0.59 3.29 1.97
N ALA A 50 -0.55 3.68 2.58
CA ALA A 50 -1.86 3.72 1.94
C ALA A 50 -1.88 4.67 0.73
N ARG A 51 -1.33 5.88 0.85
CA ARG A 51 -1.17 6.80 -0.28
C ARG A 51 -0.34 6.19 -1.42
N ARG A 52 0.72 5.45 -1.09
CA ARG A 52 1.60 4.80 -2.09
C ARG A 52 0.85 3.67 -2.83
N ARG A 53 0.01 2.93 -2.11
CA ARG A 53 -0.93 1.96 -2.69
C ARG A 53 -1.90 2.67 -3.64
N ASP A 54 -2.52 3.76 -3.22
CA ASP A 54 -3.47 4.53 -4.03
C ASP A 54 -2.86 5.10 -5.30
N VAL A 55 -1.63 5.61 -5.25
CA VAL A 55 -0.90 6.06 -6.45
C VAL A 55 -0.67 4.91 -7.44
N LEU A 56 -0.29 3.72 -6.94
CA LEU A 56 -0.13 2.53 -7.78
C LEU A 56 -1.46 2.04 -8.34
N ALA A 57 -2.53 2.04 -7.53
CA ALA A 57 -3.88 1.70 -7.96
C ALA A 57 -4.36 2.63 -9.08
N ASN A 58 -4.16 3.94 -8.93
CA ASN A 58 -4.53 4.93 -9.93
C ASN A 58 -3.68 4.76 -11.22
N LYS A 59 -2.40 4.39 -11.08
CA LYS A 59 -1.54 4.06 -12.23
C LYS A 59 -2.02 2.80 -12.96
N LEU A 60 -2.46 1.77 -12.22
CA LEU A 60 -3.03 0.55 -12.78
C LEU A 60 -4.38 0.81 -13.46
N ALA A 61 -5.25 1.63 -12.85
CA ALA A 61 -6.52 2.04 -13.42
C ALA A 61 -6.34 2.81 -14.75
N LYS A 62 -5.38 3.74 -14.82
CA LYS A 62 -5.03 4.43 -16.07
C LYS A 62 -4.53 3.50 -17.18
N LEU A 63 -3.95 2.36 -16.82
CA LEU A 63 -3.49 1.33 -17.75
C LEU A 63 -4.60 0.32 -18.12
N GLY A 64 -5.84 0.52 -17.64
CA GLY A 64 -6.95 -0.42 -17.83
C GLY A 64 -6.79 -1.74 -17.06
N VAL A 65 -5.85 -1.81 -16.12
CA VAL A 65 -5.64 -2.98 -15.28
C VAL A 65 -6.61 -2.92 -14.12
N VAL A 66 -7.70 -3.69 -14.23
CA VAL A 66 -8.60 -3.95 -13.12
C VAL A 66 -7.88 -4.91 -12.18
N LEU A 67 -7.41 -4.38 -11.05
CA LEU A 67 -7.01 -5.20 -9.93
C LEU A 67 -8.30 -5.83 -9.38
N ALA A 68 -8.49 -7.13 -9.62
CA ALA A 68 -9.47 -7.90 -8.86
C ALA A 68 -9.05 -7.84 -7.39
N ASP A 69 -9.95 -7.32 -6.57
CA ASP A 69 -9.87 -7.32 -5.10
C ASP A 69 -9.65 -8.74 -4.57
#